data_AF-A0A962H0Z7-F1
#
_entry.id   AF-A0A962H0Z7-F1
#
_cell.length_a   1.000
_cell.length_b   1.000
_cell.length_c   1.000
_cell.angle_alpha   90.00
_cell.angle_beta   90.00
_cell.angle_gamma   90.00
#
_symmetry.space_group_name_H-M   'P 1'
#
loop_
_entity.id
_entity.type
_entity.pdbx_description
1 polymer ?
#
loop_
_entity_poly.entity_id
_entity_poly.type
_entity_poly.pdbx_seq_one_letter_code
_entity_poly.pdbx_strand_id
1 'polypeptide(L)'
;MRWLRWLGGLVLVLMLWVGLIATEWLPRSTAEDVAIAAALAHPPVNLSGKRNAFAGFQAFAHEVPEGQWEAMAAADVAAFEQAPPGSSFVSTAEGRYPAHPAVPGKEPSLCSPWDPECLSKVRDHQDEAREWVRKLQARLAQGEALLAYDYYRYEFTPRSDSPIASFGGYFPVLLSSIALQHIDGDSAGAFASLCRHSASWRQLRSHTDLLIMDMLGIALMTGATRLYAEMLAEMPVDFAAPCPEVFAPLADAELDQCAVYQFEVRAMGNTIDALGQGDLALFGEPVPPLLKLSTGL
;
A
#
# COMPACT_ATOMS: atom_id res chain seq x y z
N MET A 1 -55.81 -26.81 11.84
CA MET A 1 -55.54 -26.29 10.47
C MET A 1 -54.39 -25.28 10.39
N ARG A 2 -54.25 -24.28 11.29
CA ARG A 2 -53.09 -23.35 11.29
C ARG A 2 -51.73 -24.08 11.42
N TRP A 3 -51.58 -24.98 12.38
CA TRP A 3 -50.38 -25.82 12.58
C TRP A 3 -49.91 -26.52 11.29
N LEU A 4 -50.84 -27.09 10.51
CA LEU A 4 -50.50 -27.85 9.30
C LEU A 4 -49.91 -26.95 8.21
N ARG A 5 -50.34 -25.69 8.16
CA ARG A 5 -49.82 -24.68 7.21
C ARG A 5 -48.42 -24.19 7.62
N TRP A 6 -48.15 -24.08 8.92
CA TRP A 6 -46.81 -23.73 9.42
C TRP A 6 -45.81 -24.87 9.18
N LEU A 7 -46.20 -26.12 9.45
CA LEU A 7 -45.39 -27.29 9.16
C LEU A 7 -45.12 -27.43 7.65
N GLY A 8 -46.14 -27.25 6.81
CA GLY A 8 -45.98 -27.25 5.36
C GLY A 8 -45.03 -26.15 4.87
N GLY A 9 -45.14 -24.93 5.42
CA GLY A 9 -44.23 -23.83 5.10
C GLY A 9 -42.78 -24.10 5.51
N LEU A 10 -42.56 -24.63 6.71
CA LEU A 10 -41.22 -24.94 7.22
C LEU A 10 -40.53 -26.04 6.42
N VAL A 11 -41.29 -27.07 6.03
CA VAL A 11 -40.81 -28.15 5.16
C VAL A 11 -40.45 -27.64 3.76
N LEU A 12 -41.23 -26.72 3.21
CA LEU A 12 -40.99 -26.13 1.90
C LEU A 12 -39.74 -25.23 1.92
N VAL A 13 -39.54 -24.46 3.00
CA VAL A 13 -38.31 -23.67 3.22
C VAL A 13 -37.09 -24.59 3.34
N LEU A 14 -37.17 -25.66 4.13
CA LEU A 14 -36.09 -26.64 4.26
C LEU A 14 -35.75 -27.31 2.92
N MET A 15 -36.75 -27.69 2.13
CA MET A 15 -36.54 -28.27 0.80
C MET A 15 -35.92 -27.25 -0.17
N LEU A 16 -36.33 -25.98 -0.13
CA LEU A 16 -35.68 -24.90 -0.87
C LEU A 16 -34.22 -24.72 -0.44
N TRP A 17 -33.94 -24.75 0.86
CA TRP A 17 -32.60 -24.60 1.41
C TRP A 17 -31.68 -25.76 1.00
N VAL A 18 -32.15 -27.00 1.13
CA VAL A 18 -31.42 -28.21 0.69
C VAL A 18 -31.26 -28.23 -0.82
N GLY A 19 -32.27 -27.78 -1.58
CA GLY A 19 -32.19 -27.62 -3.02
C GLY A 19 -31.09 -26.64 -3.42
N LEU A 20 -31.04 -25.45 -2.80
CA LEU A 20 -30.01 -24.44 -3.03
C LEU A 20 -28.60 -24.95 -2.70
N ILE A 21 -28.47 -25.74 -1.63
CA ILE A 21 -27.22 -26.41 -1.25
C ILE A 21 -26.82 -27.48 -2.27
N ALA A 22 -27.78 -28.25 -2.78
CA ALA A 22 -27.54 -29.39 -3.67
C ALA A 22 -27.29 -28.97 -5.13
N THR A 23 -27.84 -27.84 -5.57
CA THR A 23 -27.68 -27.32 -6.93
C THR A 23 -26.41 -26.49 -7.13
N GLU A 24 -25.49 -26.49 -6.15
CA GLU A 24 -24.26 -25.66 -6.15
C GLU A 24 -24.53 -24.15 -6.34
N TRP A 25 -25.77 -23.71 -6.12
CA TRP A 25 -26.14 -22.29 -6.17
C TRP A 25 -25.51 -21.51 -5.02
N LEU A 26 -25.20 -22.21 -3.92
CA LEU A 26 -24.35 -21.71 -2.86
C LEU A 26 -22.92 -22.22 -3.12
N PRO A 27 -21.92 -21.33 -3.19
CA PRO A 27 -20.54 -21.73 -3.42
C PRO A 27 -20.09 -22.68 -2.31
N ARG A 28 -19.72 -23.90 -2.70
CA ARG A 28 -19.09 -24.89 -1.82
C ARG A 28 -17.61 -24.90 -2.16
N SER A 29 -16.77 -24.70 -1.15
CA SER A 29 -15.33 -24.90 -1.31
C SER A 29 -15.07 -26.35 -1.72
N THR A 30 -14.53 -26.54 -2.92
CA THR A 30 -14.04 -27.85 -3.37
C THR A 30 -12.81 -28.25 -2.56
N ALA A 31 -12.44 -29.53 -2.60
CA ALA A 31 -11.19 -29.98 -1.98
C ALA A 31 -9.96 -29.29 -2.59
N GLU A 32 -10.04 -28.92 -3.87
CA GLU A 32 -9.03 -28.13 -4.57
C GLU A 32 -8.95 -26.70 -4.02
N ASP A 33 -10.09 -26.03 -3.81
CA ASP A 33 -10.12 -24.68 -3.22
C ASP A 33 -9.50 -24.67 -1.81
N VAL A 34 -9.78 -25.68 -1.00
CA VAL A 34 -9.18 -25.82 0.34
C VAL A 34 -7.67 -26.03 0.26
N ALA A 35 -7.20 -26.85 -0.69
CA ALA A 35 -5.78 -27.09 -0.89
C ALA A 35 -5.04 -25.82 -1.37
N ILE A 36 -5.64 -25.06 -2.29
CA ILE A 36 -5.09 -23.78 -2.77
C ILE A 36 -5.07 -22.74 -1.64
N ALA A 37 -6.16 -22.60 -0.89
CA ALA A 37 -6.20 -21.69 0.26
C ALA A 37 -5.14 -22.04 1.31
N ALA A 38 -4.97 -23.34 1.61
CA ALA A 38 -3.92 -23.81 2.50
C ALA A 38 -2.53 -23.50 1.96
N ALA A 39 -2.29 -23.68 0.65
CA ALA A 39 -1.00 -23.32 0.03
C ALA A 39 -0.71 -21.81 0.11
N LEU A 40 -1.72 -20.97 -0.13
CA LEU A 40 -1.60 -19.51 -0.05
C LEU A 40 -1.47 -18.97 1.38
N ALA A 41 -1.93 -19.71 2.39
CA ALA A 41 -1.81 -19.32 3.79
C ALA A 41 -0.39 -19.43 4.35
N HIS A 42 0.55 -20.04 3.62
CA HIS A 42 1.95 -20.11 4.05
C HIS A 42 2.64 -18.75 3.83
N PRO A 43 3.57 -18.35 4.72
CA PRO A 43 4.33 -17.13 4.52
C PRO A 43 5.18 -17.21 3.24
N PRO A 44 5.35 -16.09 2.51
CA PRO A 44 6.19 -16.05 1.33
C PRO A 44 7.63 -16.39 1.70
N VAL A 45 8.18 -17.38 1.00
CA VAL A 45 9.52 -17.90 1.27
C VAL A 45 10.60 -17.04 0.58
N ASN A 46 10.23 -16.27 -0.44
CA ASN A 46 11.18 -15.67 -1.39
C ASN A 46 11.05 -14.14 -1.47
N LEU A 47 11.26 -13.42 -0.37
CA LEU A 47 11.67 -12.02 -0.46
C LEU A 47 13.20 -11.99 -0.51
N SER A 48 13.75 -11.42 -1.59
CA SER A 48 15.19 -11.46 -1.88
C SER A 48 15.92 -10.27 -1.25
N GLY A 49 17.18 -10.44 -0.85
CA GLY A 49 18.01 -9.37 -0.29
C GLY A 49 18.37 -9.55 1.19
N LYS A 50 19.04 -8.55 1.77
CA LYS A 50 19.58 -8.58 3.14
C LYS A 50 18.89 -7.59 4.08
N ARG A 51 18.39 -6.48 3.56
CA ARG A 51 17.84 -5.37 4.36
C ARG A 51 16.36 -5.18 4.08
N ASN A 52 15.54 -5.38 5.13
CA ASN A 52 14.09 -5.11 5.10
C ASN A 52 13.81 -3.61 5.29
N ALA A 53 13.09 -2.98 4.37
CA ALA A 53 12.73 -1.57 4.46
C ALA A 53 11.62 -1.27 5.50
N PHE A 54 10.94 -2.29 6.02
CA PHE A 54 9.79 -2.15 6.92
C PHE A 54 9.98 -1.11 8.03
N ALA A 55 11.09 -1.17 8.76
CA ALA A 55 11.33 -0.27 9.88
C ALA A 55 11.44 1.20 9.44
N GLY A 56 12.12 1.47 8.32
CA GLY A 56 12.24 2.84 7.79
C GLY A 56 10.92 3.39 7.25
N PHE A 57 10.07 2.52 6.69
CA PHE A 57 8.71 2.88 6.30
C PHE A 57 7.80 3.14 7.49
N GLN A 58 7.88 2.31 8.53
CA GLN A 58 7.10 2.50 9.76
C GLN A 58 7.46 3.82 10.45
N ALA A 59 8.74 4.21 10.40
CA ALA A 59 9.22 5.48 10.93
C ALA A 59 8.87 6.71 10.06
N PHE A 60 8.30 6.52 8.87
CA PHE A 60 8.30 7.54 7.81
C PHE A 60 7.36 8.73 8.02
N ALA A 61 6.46 8.64 8.99
CA ALA A 61 5.58 9.75 9.36
C ALA A 61 6.26 10.77 10.29
N HIS A 62 7.37 10.39 10.93
CA HIS A 62 8.05 11.18 11.95
C HIS A 62 9.56 11.27 11.70
N GLU A 63 10.20 12.29 12.26
CA GLU A 63 11.64 12.51 12.19
C GLU A 63 12.40 11.57 13.15
N VAL A 64 12.29 10.26 12.92
CA VAL A 64 13.01 9.25 13.68
C VAL A 64 14.42 9.07 13.09
N PRO A 65 15.49 9.15 13.89
CA PRO A 65 16.85 8.87 13.40
C PRO A 65 16.99 7.42 12.88
N GLU A 66 17.71 7.22 11.77
CA GLU A 66 17.88 5.89 11.12
C GLU A 66 18.32 4.79 12.09
N GLY A 67 19.27 5.11 12.98
CA GLY A 67 19.75 4.17 13.99
C GLY A 67 18.71 3.71 15.03
N GLN A 68 17.50 4.30 15.02
CA GLN A 68 16.40 3.96 15.92
C GLN A 68 15.20 3.32 15.20
N TRP A 69 15.21 3.22 13.86
CA TRP A 69 14.08 2.68 13.09
C TRP A 69 13.72 1.25 13.52
N GLU A 70 14.71 0.36 13.58
CA GLU A 70 14.48 -1.06 13.93
C GLU A 70 13.91 -1.21 15.34
N ALA A 71 14.47 -0.48 16.31
CA ALA A 71 14.01 -0.53 17.70
C ALA A 71 12.58 0.02 17.84
N MET A 72 12.26 1.09 17.12
CA MET A 72 10.92 1.67 17.09
C MET A 72 9.92 0.70 16.42
N ALA A 73 10.27 0.12 15.27
CA ALA A 73 9.39 -0.79 14.54
C ALA A 73 9.13 -2.08 15.33
N ALA A 74 10.14 -2.64 15.98
CA ALA A 74 9.96 -3.79 16.87
C ALA A 74 9.05 -3.47 18.07
N ALA A 75 9.15 -2.27 18.64
CA ALA A 75 8.27 -1.83 19.72
C ALA A 75 6.83 -1.63 19.24
N ASP A 76 6.64 -1.09 18.04
CA ASP A 76 5.35 -0.95 17.38
C ASP A 76 4.68 -2.31 17.15
N VAL A 77 5.41 -3.27 16.58
CA VAL A 77 4.92 -4.66 16.37
C VAL A 77 4.54 -5.29 17.70
N ALA A 78 5.41 -5.23 18.71
CA ALA A 78 5.13 -5.80 20.03
C ALA A 78 3.89 -5.17 20.70
N ALA A 79 3.68 -3.86 20.53
CA ALA A 79 2.50 -3.17 21.06
C ALA A 79 1.21 -3.59 20.34
N PHE A 80 1.26 -3.77 19.03
CA PHE A 80 0.12 -4.25 18.23
C PHE A 80 -0.27 -5.69 18.61
N GLU A 81 0.70 -6.60 18.78
CA GLU A 81 0.41 -8.00 19.14
C GLU A 81 -0.21 -8.15 20.54
N GLN A 82 0.05 -7.19 21.43
CA GLN A 82 -0.52 -7.17 22.79
C GLN A 82 -1.90 -6.49 22.83
N ALA A 83 -2.26 -5.72 21.81
CA ALA A 83 -3.52 -4.99 21.76
C ALA A 83 -4.68 -5.94 21.38
N PRO A 84 -5.87 -5.76 21.99
CA PRO A 84 -7.06 -6.47 21.54
C PRO A 84 -7.33 -6.20 20.05
N PRO A 85 -7.78 -7.19 19.25
CA PRO A 85 -8.14 -6.97 17.86
C PRO A 85 -9.16 -5.84 17.67
N GLY A 86 -8.97 -5.02 16.63
CA GLY A 86 -9.80 -3.86 16.32
C GLY A 86 -9.48 -2.59 17.12
N SER A 87 -8.48 -2.63 18.02
CA SER A 87 -8.03 -1.44 18.74
C SER A 87 -7.35 -0.44 17.80
N SER A 88 -7.54 0.86 18.03
CA SER A 88 -6.80 1.88 17.29
C SER A 88 -5.30 1.78 17.59
N PHE A 89 -4.49 1.60 16.55
CA PHE A 89 -3.03 1.59 16.67
C PHE A 89 -2.45 3.01 16.68
N VAL A 90 -1.48 3.25 17.56
CA VAL A 90 -0.68 4.47 17.60
C VAL A 90 0.79 4.06 17.67
N SER A 91 1.60 4.56 16.74
CA SER A 91 3.04 4.28 16.73
C SER A 91 3.70 4.79 18.01
N THR A 92 4.70 4.06 18.50
CA THR A 92 5.56 4.48 19.61
C THR A 92 6.41 5.70 19.28
N ALA A 93 6.49 6.12 18.00
CA ALA A 93 7.08 7.38 17.59
C ALA A 93 6.22 8.60 17.98
N GLU A 94 4.91 8.41 18.12
CA GLU A 94 3.96 9.49 18.40
C GLU A 94 4.29 10.18 19.73
N GLY A 95 4.37 11.52 19.70
CA GLY A 95 4.76 12.34 20.85
C GLY A 95 6.23 12.25 21.27
N ARG A 96 7.03 11.34 20.69
CA ARG A 96 8.48 11.22 20.92
C ARG A 96 9.31 11.90 19.85
N TYR A 97 8.83 11.87 18.61
CA TYR A 97 9.49 12.48 17.46
C TYR A 97 8.57 13.51 16.79
N PRO A 98 9.13 14.58 16.19
CA PRO A 98 8.35 15.50 15.38
C PRO A 98 7.67 14.77 14.21
N ALA A 99 6.38 15.00 14.01
CA ALA A 99 5.68 14.54 12.82
C ALA A 99 6.05 15.43 11.62
N HIS A 100 6.18 14.85 10.43
CA HIS A 100 6.37 15.64 9.23
C HIS A 100 5.10 16.45 8.89
N PRO A 101 5.25 17.67 8.35
CA PRO A 101 4.13 18.43 7.82
C PRO A 101 3.33 17.62 6.79
N ALA A 102 2.00 17.62 6.93
CA ALA A 102 1.12 17.00 5.96
C ALA A 102 1.13 17.81 4.65
N VAL A 103 1.33 17.12 3.52
CA VAL A 103 1.19 17.71 2.18
C VAL A 103 -0.27 17.58 1.76
N PRO A 104 -0.96 18.68 1.38
CA PRO A 104 -2.29 18.60 0.82
C PRO A 104 -2.32 17.72 -0.43
N GLY A 105 -3.32 16.84 -0.56
CA GLY A 105 -3.36 15.85 -1.65
C GLY A 105 -3.45 16.44 -3.06
N LYS A 106 -3.77 17.73 -3.20
CA LYS A 106 -3.80 18.49 -4.48
C LYS A 106 -3.01 19.79 -4.37
N GLU A 107 -1.85 19.75 -3.75
CA GLU A 107 -0.97 20.91 -3.64
C GLU A 107 -0.54 21.38 -5.04
N PRO A 108 -1.00 22.57 -5.51
CA PRO A 108 -0.82 23.00 -6.89
C PRO A 108 0.63 23.27 -7.27
N SER A 109 1.47 23.58 -6.28
CA SER A 109 2.90 23.85 -6.47
C SER A 109 3.76 22.58 -6.57
N LEU A 110 3.21 21.41 -6.26
CA LEU A 110 3.94 20.14 -6.29
C LEU A 110 3.50 19.24 -7.44
N CYS A 111 4.40 18.39 -7.89
CA CYS A 111 4.09 17.35 -8.85
C CYS A 111 3.14 16.33 -8.23
N SER A 112 2.31 15.68 -9.04
CA SER A 112 1.62 14.46 -8.65
C SER A 112 2.17 13.30 -9.48
N PRO A 113 2.30 12.10 -8.90
CA PRO A 113 2.64 10.90 -9.68
C PRO A 113 1.75 10.67 -10.90
N TRP A 114 0.51 11.17 -10.83
CA TRP A 114 -0.50 10.99 -11.87
C TRP A 114 -0.69 12.20 -12.78
N ASP A 115 0.02 13.30 -12.55
CA ASP A 115 -0.09 14.50 -13.39
C ASP A 115 0.73 14.34 -14.68
N PRO A 116 0.25 14.89 -15.81
CA PRO A 116 0.94 14.82 -17.10
C PRO A 116 1.98 15.92 -17.34
N GLU A 117 2.06 16.95 -16.49
CA GLU A 117 2.85 18.17 -16.72
C GLU A 117 3.58 18.62 -15.43
N CYS A 118 4.46 17.76 -14.89
CA CYS A 118 5.15 18.02 -13.61
C CYS A 118 6.11 19.23 -13.72
N LEU A 119 6.95 19.25 -14.76
CA LEU A 119 8.00 20.24 -14.95
C LEU A 119 7.43 21.65 -15.22
N SER A 120 6.40 21.76 -16.07
CA SER A 120 5.73 23.04 -16.33
C SER A 120 5.08 23.58 -15.05
N LYS A 121 4.38 22.72 -14.30
CA LYS A 121 3.75 23.10 -13.04
C LYS A 121 4.75 23.64 -12.03
N VAL A 122 5.87 22.94 -11.82
CA VAL A 122 6.91 23.39 -10.88
C VAL A 122 7.54 24.70 -11.34
N ARG A 123 7.69 24.90 -12.65
CA ARG A 123 8.18 26.16 -13.23
C ARG A 123 7.25 27.33 -12.95
N ASP A 124 5.93 27.12 -13.05
CA ASP A 124 4.92 28.14 -12.79
C ASP A 124 4.80 28.50 -11.30
N HIS A 125 5.17 27.57 -10.40
CA HIS A 125 5.04 27.70 -8.95
C HIS A 125 6.36 27.51 -8.18
N GLN A 126 7.48 27.96 -8.78
CA GLN A 126 8.82 27.61 -8.32
C GLN A 126 9.08 27.95 -6.84
N ASP A 127 8.69 29.14 -6.38
CA ASP A 127 8.97 29.59 -5.02
C ASP A 127 8.19 28.78 -3.97
N GLU A 128 6.94 28.46 -4.25
CA GLU A 128 6.08 27.61 -3.41
C GLU A 128 6.62 26.17 -3.38
N ALA A 129 7.01 25.63 -4.54
CA ALA A 129 7.63 24.32 -4.63
C ALA A 129 8.92 24.24 -3.79
N ARG A 130 9.79 25.27 -3.87
CA ARG A 130 11.00 25.36 -3.04
C ARG A 130 10.68 25.44 -1.56
N GLU A 131 9.64 26.17 -1.18
CA GLU A 131 9.20 26.24 0.21
C GLU A 131 8.81 24.86 0.73
N TRP A 132 8.02 24.09 -0.03
CA TRP A 132 7.67 22.72 0.32
C TRP A 132 8.88 21.79 0.43
N VAL A 133 9.79 21.83 -0.55
CA VAL A 133 11.02 21.02 -0.53
C VAL A 133 11.87 21.35 0.71
N ARG A 134 12.00 22.63 1.09
CA ARG A 134 12.72 23.03 2.31
C ARG A 134 12.01 22.53 3.57
N LYS A 135 10.69 22.68 3.66
CA LYS A 135 9.89 22.22 4.81
C LYS A 135 10.00 20.72 5.03
N LEU A 136 10.17 19.94 3.97
CA LEU A 136 10.16 18.48 3.99
C LEU A 136 11.54 17.88 3.69
N GLN A 137 12.61 18.66 3.85
CA GLN A 137 13.98 18.20 3.59
C GLN A 137 14.35 16.99 4.47
N ALA A 138 13.94 16.97 5.73
CA ALA A 138 14.18 15.83 6.63
C ALA A 138 13.50 14.55 6.09
N ARG A 139 12.28 14.67 5.57
CA ARG A 139 11.54 13.55 4.97
C ARG A 139 12.19 13.05 3.68
N LEU A 140 12.71 13.97 2.86
CA LEU A 140 13.50 13.62 1.66
C LEU A 140 14.78 12.87 2.03
N ALA A 141 15.50 13.31 3.06
CA ALA A 141 16.71 12.63 3.53
C ALA A 141 16.41 11.22 4.06
N GLN A 142 15.31 11.03 4.78
CA GLN A 142 14.84 9.72 5.20
C GLN A 142 14.47 8.83 4.00
N GLY A 143 13.84 9.40 2.97
CA GLY A 143 13.58 8.71 1.71
C GLY A 143 14.84 8.29 0.94
N GLU A 144 15.91 9.09 0.97
CA GLU A 144 17.22 8.72 0.41
C GLU A 144 17.85 7.53 1.15
N ALA A 145 17.72 7.47 2.47
CA ALA A 145 18.22 6.34 3.26
C ALA A 145 17.48 5.03 2.93
N LEU A 146 16.19 5.10 2.54
CA LEU A 146 15.43 3.92 2.10
C LEU A 146 15.96 3.29 0.80
N LEU A 147 16.72 4.03 -0.02
CA LEU A 147 17.30 3.51 -1.27
C LEU A 147 18.36 2.42 -1.03
N ALA A 148 18.85 2.30 0.20
CA ALA A 148 19.86 1.30 0.57
C ALA A 148 19.25 -0.04 1.03
N TYR A 149 17.93 -0.23 0.87
CA TYR A 149 17.20 -1.43 1.27
C TYR A 149 16.79 -2.28 0.08
N ASP A 150 16.67 -3.59 0.29
CA ASP A 150 16.56 -4.55 -0.81
C ASP A 150 15.12 -5.01 -1.07
N TYR A 151 14.34 -5.14 0.01
CA TYR A 151 12.96 -5.65 -0.03
C TYR A 151 12.10 -4.98 1.04
N TYR A 152 10.79 -5.10 0.90
CA TYR A 152 9.82 -4.76 1.94
C TYR A 152 9.10 -6.02 2.39
N ARG A 153 9.16 -6.33 3.69
CA ARG A 153 8.36 -7.39 4.29
C ARG A 153 7.59 -6.83 5.45
N TYR A 154 6.28 -6.93 5.40
CA TYR A 154 5.43 -6.48 6.49
C TYR A 154 5.62 -7.35 7.75
N GLU A 155 5.79 -6.74 8.92
CA GLU A 155 6.14 -7.48 10.15
C GLU A 155 5.05 -7.52 11.22
N PHE A 156 3.98 -6.71 11.11
CA PHE A 156 2.81 -6.93 11.96
C PHE A 156 2.10 -8.23 11.54
N THR A 157 1.43 -8.90 12.48
CA THR A 157 0.53 -10.01 12.12
C THR A 157 -0.49 -9.52 11.08
N PRO A 158 -0.52 -10.08 9.86
CA PRO A 158 -1.41 -9.60 8.80
C PRO A 158 -2.86 -9.72 9.25
N ARG A 159 -3.58 -8.60 9.34
CA ARG A 159 -5.02 -8.49 9.66
C ARG A 159 -5.58 -7.22 9.03
N SER A 160 -6.91 -7.11 8.93
CA SER A 160 -7.58 -5.91 8.41
C SER A 160 -7.39 -4.67 9.28
N ASP A 161 -7.12 -4.85 10.58
CA ASP A 161 -6.81 -3.79 11.54
C ASP A 161 -5.31 -3.49 11.67
N SER A 162 -4.46 -4.17 10.88
CA SER A 162 -3.02 -3.96 10.95
C SER A 162 -2.62 -2.58 10.43
N PRO A 163 -1.72 -1.88 11.13
CA PRO A 163 -1.39 -0.51 10.79
C PRO A 163 -0.58 -0.41 9.49
N ILE A 164 -1.01 0.46 8.58
CA ILE A 164 -0.25 0.77 7.38
C ILE A 164 0.47 2.10 7.61
N ALA A 165 1.79 2.10 7.44
CA ALA A 165 2.59 3.31 7.60
C ALA A 165 2.17 4.40 6.61
N SER A 166 2.12 5.64 7.08
CA SER A 166 1.73 6.77 6.23
C SER A 166 2.89 7.23 5.34
N PHE A 167 2.78 6.92 4.06
CA PHE A 167 3.72 7.36 3.03
C PHE A 167 3.18 8.53 2.18
N GLY A 168 1.96 8.98 2.48
CA GLY A 168 1.26 10.02 1.72
C GLY A 168 2.06 11.34 1.63
N GLY A 169 2.10 11.93 0.44
CA GLY A 169 2.73 13.23 0.20
C GLY A 169 4.24 13.23 -0.07
N TYR A 170 4.93 12.09 0.02
CA TYR A 170 6.37 12.05 -0.28
C TYR A 170 6.69 12.17 -1.77
N PHE A 171 6.05 11.37 -2.63
CA PHE A 171 6.35 11.41 -4.07
C PHE A 171 6.15 12.78 -4.72
N PRO A 172 5.09 13.56 -4.39
CA PRO A 172 4.98 14.94 -4.84
C PRO A 172 6.22 15.79 -4.57
N VAL A 173 6.72 15.75 -3.34
CA VAL A 173 7.88 16.53 -2.91
C VAL A 173 9.16 16.02 -3.55
N LEU A 174 9.34 14.70 -3.63
CA LEU A 174 10.49 14.08 -4.28
C LEU A 174 10.58 14.50 -5.75
N LEU A 175 9.51 14.29 -6.52
CA LEU A 175 9.49 14.62 -7.95
C LEU A 175 9.66 16.12 -8.17
N SER A 176 9.02 16.97 -7.36
CA SER A 176 9.25 18.42 -7.42
C SER A 176 10.67 18.83 -7.08
N SER A 177 11.33 18.16 -6.12
CA SER A 177 12.73 18.45 -5.79
C SER A 177 13.68 18.14 -6.94
N ILE A 178 13.39 17.08 -7.72
CA ILE A 178 14.15 16.70 -8.91
C ILE A 178 13.85 17.66 -10.07
N ALA A 179 12.58 18.02 -10.27
CA ALA A 179 12.18 19.01 -11.28
C ALA A 179 12.85 20.37 -11.01
N LEU A 180 12.91 20.81 -9.75
CA LEU A 180 13.62 22.02 -9.34
C LEU A 180 15.12 21.95 -9.65
N GLN A 181 15.79 20.83 -9.41
CA GLN A 181 17.22 20.66 -9.77
C GLN A 181 17.45 20.87 -11.27
N HIS A 182 16.57 20.31 -12.11
CA HIS A 182 16.64 20.50 -13.56
C HIS A 182 16.38 21.95 -13.96
N ILE A 183 15.35 22.59 -13.39
CA ILE A 183 15.03 24.01 -13.63
C ILE A 183 16.19 24.93 -13.20
N ASP A 184 16.91 24.56 -12.14
CA ASP A 184 18.10 25.26 -11.65
C ASP A 184 19.34 25.09 -12.55
N GLY A 185 19.23 24.31 -13.62
CA GLY A 185 20.30 24.04 -14.57
C GLY A 185 21.18 22.84 -14.22
N ASP A 186 20.90 22.13 -13.12
CA ASP A 186 21.55 20.86 -12.78
C ASP A 186 20.76 19.66 -13.32
N SER A 187 20.59 19.61 -14.65
CA SER A 187 19.90 18.50 -15.31
C SER A 187 20.61 17.17 -15.08
N ALA A 188 21.95 17.17 -15.03
CA ALA A 188 22.72 15.95 -14.79
C ALA A 188 22.44 15.36 -13.39
N GLY A 189 22.44 16.21 -12.35
CA GLY A 189 22.07 15.83 -10.99
C GLY A 189 20.60 15.40 -10.88
N ALA A 190 19.70 16.10 -11.57
CA ALA A 190 18.28 15.74 -11.62
C ALA A 190 18.06 14.34 -12.21
N PHE A 191 18.67 14.04 -13.36
CA PHE A 191 18.60 12.70 -13.96
C PHE A 191 19.21 11.64 -13.03
N ALA A 192 20.40 11.89 -12.48
CA ALA A 192 21.05 10.95 -11.56
C ALA A 192 20.18 10.61 -10.34
N SER A 193 19.52 11.63 -9.77
CA SER A 193 18.58 11.45 -8.66
C SER A 193 17.36 10.65 -9.10
N LEU A 194 16.73 11.03 -10.21
CA LEU A 194 15.55 10.33 -10.74
C LEU A 194 15.81 8.86 -11.05
N CYS A 195 16.95 8.57 -11.68
CA CYS A 195 17.43 7.22 -11.98
C CYS A 195 17.59 6.39 -10.70
N ARG A 196 18.28 6.92 -9.70
CA ARG A 196 18.58 6.22 -8.44
C ARG A 196 17.30 5.90 -7.67
N HIS A 197 16.40 6.87 -7.53
CA HIS A 197 15.10 6.66 -6.89
C HIS A 197 14.27 5.64 -7.67
N SER A 198 14.15 5.79 -8.98
CA SER A 198 13.35 4.88 -9.81
C SER A 198 13.87 3.44 -9.76
N ALA A 199 15.19 3.23 -9.82
CA ALA A 199 15.79 1.91 -9.70
C ALA A 199 15.48 1.26 -8.34
N SER A 200 15.64 2.01 -7.24
CA SER A 200 15.43 1.50 -5.89
C SER A 200 13.95 1.16 -5.64
N TRP A 201 13.04 2.01 -6.11
CA TRP A 201 11.60 1.74 -5.98
C TRP A 201 11.11 0.61 -6.89
N ARG A 202 11.72 0.46 -8.08
CA ARG A 202 11.51 -0.70 -8.95
C ARG A 202 11.97 -2.01 -8.28
N GLN A 203 13.07 -1.96 -7.53
CA GLN A 203 13.52 -3.09 -6.74
C GLN A 203 12.59 -3.39 -5.55
N LEU A 204 12.21 -2.38 -4.76
CA LEU A 204 11.35 -2.57 -3.59
C LEU A 204 9.96 -3.12 -3.97
N ARG A 205 9.36 -2.63 -5.06
CA ARG A 205 8.05 -3.11 -5.52
C ARG A 205 8.05 -4.54 -6.04
N SER A 206 9.17 -5.00 -6.62
CA SER A 206 9.31 -6.38 -7.09
C SER A 206 9.67 -7.35 -5.97
N HIS A 207 10.06 -6.83 -4.80
CA HIS A 207 10.40 -7.61 -3.62
C HIS A 207 9.57 -7.14 -2.42
N THR A 208 8.25 -7.24 -2.54
CA THR A 208 7.32 -6.93 -1.45
C THR A 208 6.27 -8.02 -1.27
N ASP A 209 5.81 -8.22 -0.04
CA ASP A 209 4.62 -9.02 0.26
C ASP A 209 3.36 -8.17 0.49
N LEU A 210 3.48 -6.83 0.45
CA LEU A 210 2.36 -5.93 0.74
C LEU A 210 1.87 -5.22 -0.53
N LEU A 211 0.57 -5.36 -0.86
CA LEU A 211 -0.04 -4.79 -2.06
C LEU A 211 0.16 -3.27 -2.14
N ILE A 212 -0.02 -2.56 -1.03
CA ILE A 212 0.13 -1.10 -1.00
C ILE A 212 1.54 -0.65 -1.39
N MET A 213 2.56 -1.46 -1.09
CA MET A 213 3.95 -1.15 -1.44
C MET A 213 4.20 -1.31 -2.94
N ASP A 214 3.61 -2.31 -3.60
CA ASP A 214 3.65 -2.40 -5.07
C ASP A 214 2.92 -1.21 -5.70
N MET A 215 1.74 -0.84 -5.18
CA MET A 215 1.00 0.33 -5.64
C MET A 215 1.78 1.64 -5.51
N LEU A 216 2.52 1.83 -4.40
CA LEU A 216 3.41 2.98 -4.23
C LEU A 216 4.53 2.99 -5.26
N GLY A 217 5.13 1.84 -5.54
CA GLY A 217 6.13 1.68 -6.61
C GLY A 217 5.56 2.04 -7.99
N ILE A 218 4.35 1.58 -8.33
CA ILE A 218 3.66 1.94 -9.58
C ILE A 218 3.47 3.45 -9.66
N ALA A 219 3.00 4.08 -8.57
CA ALA A 219 2.76 5.52 -8.54
C ALA A 219 4.06 6.28 -8.82
N LEU A 220 5.13 6.02 -8.07
CA LEU A 220 6.41 6.71 -8.31
C LEU A 220 6.93 6.48 -9.71
N MET A 221 6.98 5.23 -10.19
CA MET A 221 7.49 4.92 -11.52
C MET A 221 6.69 5.63 -12.62
N THR A 222 5.37 5.77 -12.45
CA THR A 222 4.54 6.54 -13.37
C THR A 222 4.96 8.01 -13.42
N GLY A 223 5.07 8.66 -12.26
CA GLY A 223 5.49 10.06 -12.18
C GLY A 223 6.92 10.29 -12.66
N ALA A 224 7.83 9.39 -12.30
CA ALA A 224 9.23 9.46 -12.68
C ALA A 224 9.44 9.28 -14.19
N THR A 225 8.72 8.37 -14.82
CA THR A 225 8.79 8.17 -16.28
C THR A 225 8.36 9.44 -17.03
N ARG A 226 7.30 10.11 -16.55
CA ARG A 226 6.83 11.36 -17.15
C ARG A 226 7.83 12.49 -16.96
N LEU A 227 8.31 12.70 -15.73
CA LEU A 227 9.31 13.73 -15.45
C LEU A 227 10.61 13.48 -16.24
N TYR A 228 11.03 12.22 -16.38
CA TYR A 228 12.18 11.85 -17.19
C TYR A 228 11.99 12.26 -18.65
N ALA A 229 10.81 12.00 -19.23
CA ALA A 229 10.48 12.40 -20.60
C ALA A 229 10.40 13.92 -20.78
N GLU A 230 9.80 14.64 -19.82
CA GLU A 230 9.72 16.11 -19.82
C GLU A 230 11.12 16.74 -19.76
N MET A 231 11.98 16.27 -18.85
CA MET A 231 13.37 16.74 -18.76
C MET A 231 14.14 16.43 -20.04
N LEU A 232 13.99 15.23 -20.60
CA LEU A 232 14.68 14.82 -21.83
C LEU A 232 14.27 15.69 -23.02
N ALA A 233 13.01 16.13 -23.09
CA ALA A 233 12.53 17.03 -24.14
C ALA A 233 13.18 18.42 -24.12
N GLU A 234 13.75 18.84 -22.98
CA GLU A 234 14.47 20.10 -22.84
C GLU A 234 15.98 19.97 -23.08
N MET A 235 16.48 18.74 -23.26
CA MET A 235 17.91 18.49 -23.47
C MET A 235 18.33 18.69 -24.94
N PRO A 236 19.62 18.99 -25.19
CA PRO A 236 20.17 18.98 -26.55
C PRO A 236 19.95 17.64 -27.27
N VAL A 237 19.87 17.68 -28.60
CA VAL A 237 19.62 16.49 -29.46
C VAL A 237 20.70 15.40 -29.29
N ASP A 238 21.93 15.80 -28.95
CA ASP A 238 23.07 14.92 -28.72
C ASP A 238 23.21 14.49 -27.24
N PHE A 239 22.25 14.85 -26.37
CA PHE A 239 22.26 14.42 -24.98
C PHE A 239 22.02 12.91 -24.87
N ALA A 240 23.00 12.20 -24.32
CA ALA A 240 22.88 10.79 -24.03
C ALA A 240 22.04 10.59 -22.76
N ALA A 241 20.77 10.26 -22.95
CA ALA A 241 19.83 10.03 -21.85
C ALA A 241 20.36 8.93 -20.90
N PRO A 242 20.53 9.20 -19.59
CA PRO A 242 21.09 8.25 -18.65
C PRO A 242 20.03 7.23 -18.19
N CYS A 243 20.47 6.04 -17.78
CA CYS A 243 19.65 4.98 -17.17
C CYS A 243 18.39 4.50 -17.90
N PRO A 244 18.34 4.42 -19.25
CA PRO A 244 17.13 3.98 -19.96
C PRO A 244 16.63 2.59 -19.52
N GLU A 245 17.52 1.72 -19.03
CA GLU A 245 17.20 0.40 -18.48
C GLU A 245 16.25 0.45 -17.28
N VAL A 246 16.27 1.52 -16.48
CA VAL A 246 15.38 1.69 -15.33
C VAL A 246 13.92 1.84 -15.76
N PHE A 247 13.69 2.34 -16.98
CA PHE A 247 12.38 2.55 -17.58
C PHE A 247 12.04 1.52 -18.66
N ALA A 248 12.87 0.49 -18.83
CA ALA A 248 12.57 -0.63 -19.71
C ALA A 248 11.31 -1.40 -19.23
N PRO A 249 10.64 -2.16 -20.12
CA PRO A 249 9.53 -3.04 -19.73
C PRO A 249 9.87 -3.92 -18.52
N LEU A 250 8.85 -4.23 -17.71
CA LEU A 250 9.01 -5.09 -16.53
C LEU A 250 9.27 -6.53 -16.96
N ALA A 251 10.19 -7.21 -16.26
CA ALA A 251 10.39 -8.64 -16.40
C ALA A 251 9.30 -9.44 -15.67
N ASP A 252 9.08 -10.70 -16.06
CA ASP A 252 8.06 -11.57 -15.45
C ASP A 252 8.22 -11.69 -13.92
N ALA A 253 9.47 -11.76 -13.44
CA ALA A 253 9.76 -11.82 -12.00
C ALA A 253 9.35 -10.53 -11.26
N GLU A 254 9.31 -9.38 -11.94
CA GLU A 254 8.85 -8.11 -11.37
C GLU A 254 7.31 -7.99 -11.37
N LEU A 255 6.63 -8.88 -12.10
CA LEU A 255 5.18 -8.98 -12.16
C LEU A 255 4.64 -10.11 -11.26
N ASP A 256 5.52 -10.86 -10.58
CA ASP A 256 5.10 -11.91 -9.67
C ASP A 256 4.45 -11.32 -8.41
N GLN A 257 3.13 -11.51 -8.29
CA GLN A 257 2.33 -11.04 -7.17
C GLN A 257 2.01 -12.15 -6.16
N CYS A 258 2.63 -13.33 -6.26
CA CYS A 258 2.31 -14.47 -5.39
C CYS A 258 2.48 -14.12 -3.90
N ALA A 259 3.58 -13.45 -3.53
CA ALA A 259 3.83 -13.02 -2.16
C ALA A 259 2.76 -12.06 -1.63
N VAL A 260 2.29 -11.15 -2.49
CA VAL A 260 1.20 -10.22 -2.18
C VAL A 260 -0.11 -10.97 -1.94
N TYR A 261 -0.49 -11.90 -2.82
CA TYR A 261 -1.70 -12.69 -2.62
C TYR A 261 -1.63 -13.60 -1.39
N GLN A 262 -0.47 -14.18 -1.09
CA GLN A 262 -0.24 -14.94 0.14
C GLN A 262 -0.41 -14.06 1.39
N PHE A 263 0.02 -12.80 1.33
CA PHE A 263 -0.26 -11.84 2.40
C PHE A 263 -1.76 -11.60 2.55
N GLU A 264 -2.49 -11.30 1.48
CA GLU A 264 -3.92 -11.00 1.53
C GLU A 264 -4.75 -12.17 2.08
N VAL A 265 -4.43 -13.41 1.68
CA VAL A 265 -5.10 -14.62 2.20
C VAL A 265 -4.84 -14.78 3.70
N ARG A 266 -3.60 -14.58 4.15
CA ARG A 266 -3.27 -14.61 5.59
C ARG A 266 -3.97 -13.50 6.36
N ALA A 267 -4.00 -12.28 5.81
CA ALA A 267 -4.67 -11.15 6.42
C ALA A 267 -6.17 -11.41 6.63
N MET A 268 -6.83 -11.98 5.63
CA MET A 268 -8.25 -12.35 5.72
C MET A 268 -8.46 -13.48 6.74
N GLY A 269 -7.64 -14.53 6.71
CA GLY A 269 -7.72 -15.66 7.65
C GLY A 269 -7.57 -15.21 9.10
N ASN A 270 -6.51 -14.45 9.41
CA ASN A 270 -6.26 -13.93 10.74
C ASN A 270 -7.35 -12.94 11.20
N THR A 271 -7.95 -12.19 10.28
CA THR A 271 -9.09 -11.31 10.59
C THR A 271 -10.31 -12.13 11.01
N ILE A 272 -10.63 -13.20 10.27
CA ILE A 272 -11.74 -14.09 10.60
C ILE A 272 -11.49 -14.78 11.94
N ASP A 273 -10.29 -15.27 12.19
CA ASP A 273 -9.92 -15.91 13.46
C ASP A 273 -10.05 -14.94 14.63
N ALA A 274 -9.59 -13.69 14.47
CA ALA A 274 -9.74 -12.65 15.49
C ALA A 274 -11.21 -12.30 15.77
N LEU A 275 -12.05 -12.24 14.73
CA LEU A 275 -13.49 -12.00 14.85
C LEU A 275 -14.27 -13.22 15.36
N GLY A 276 -13.75 -14.44 15.18
CA GLY A 276 -14.35 -15.66 15.72
C GLY A 276 -14.01 -15.89 17.20
N GLN A 277 -12.92 -15.29 17.69
CA GLN A 277 -12.49 -15.33 19.08
C GLN A 277 -13.09 -14.19 19.92
N GLY A 278 -13.47 -13.07 19.31
CA GLY A 278 -14.38 -12.10 19.91
C GLY A 278 -15.81 -12.55 19.66
N ASP A 279 -16.66 -12.65 20.68
CA ASP A 279 -18.09 -12.95 20.52
C ASP A 279 -18.69 -12.22 19.30
N LEU A 280 -19.61 -12.89 18.59
CA LEU A 280 -20.49 -12.41 17.51
C LEU A 280 -21.36 -11.19 17.92
N ALA A 281 -20.75 -10.15 18.46
CA ALA A 281 -21.37 -8.93 18.95
C ALA A 281 -21.12 -7.74 18.01
N LEU A 282 -20.23 -7.87 17.00
CA LEU A 282 -20.02 -6.87 15.95
C LEU A 282 -20.98 -6.99 14.76
N PHE A 283 -21.77 -8.08 14.68
CA PHE A 283 -23.02 -8.12 13.91
C PHE A 283 -24.22 -8.02 14.85
N GLY A 284 -24.18 -7.03 15.74
CA GLY A 284 -25.33 -6.57 16.49
C GLY A 284 -26.33 -5.83 15.59
N GLU A 285 -26.98 -6.58 14.70
CA GLU A 285 -28.39 -6.49 14.29
C GLU A 285 -28.64 -7.63 13.28
N PRO A 286 -29.67 -8.48 13.47
CA PRO A 286 -30.03 -9.46 12.47
C PRO A 286 -30.38 -8.73 11.17
N VAL A 287 -29.75 -9.12 10.06
CA VAL A 287 -30.12 -8.70 8.71
C VAL A 287 -31.65 -8.74 8.60
N PRO A 288 -32.34 -7.59 8.45
CA PRO A 288 -33.78 -7.61 8.32
C PRO A 288 -34.12 -8.38 7.02
N PRO A 289 -35.12 -9.26 7.03
CA PRO A 289 -35.50 -9.97 5.82
C PRO A 289 -35.97 -8.96 4.79
N LEU A 290 -35.17 -8.78 3.73
CA LEU A 290 -35.57 -8.14 2.49
C LEU A 290 -36.70 -8.98 1.87
N LEU A 291 -37.94 -8.69 2.24
CA LEU A 291 -39.17 -8.95 1.49
C LEU A 291 -40.38 -8.42 2.29
N LYS A 292 -40.60 -7.11 2.23
CA LYS A 292 -41.97 -6.57 2.23
C LYS A 292 -42.28 -6.11 0.83
N LEU A 293 -42.69 -7.06 -0.01
CA LEU A 293 -43.47 -6.75 -1.19
C LEU A 293 -44.77 -6.09 -0.73
N SER A 294 -44.99 -4.90 -1.26
CA SER A 294 -46.25 -4.18 -1.29
C SER A 294 -47.44 -5.11 -1.56
N THR A 295 -48.39 -5.13 -0.62
CA THR A 295 -49.81 -5.38 -0.93
C THR A 295 -50.70 -4.58 0.02
N GLY A 296 -51.25 -3.48 -0.48
CA GLY A 296 -52.53 -2.87 -0.11
C GLY A 296 -52.93 -2.02 -1.32
N LEU A 297 -54.09 -2.13 -1.97
CA LEU A 297 -55.47 -2.24 -1.45
C LEU A 297 -55.71 -1.33 -0.25
#